data_AF-A0A1F2RJI0-F1
#
_entry.id   AF-A0A1F2RJI0-F1
#
_cell.length_a   1.000
_cell.length_b   1.000
_cell.length_c   1.000
_cell.angle_alpha   90.00
_cell.angle_beta   90.00
_cell.angle_gamma   90.00
#
_symmetry.space_group_name_H-M   'P 1'
#
loop_
_entity.id
_entity.type
_entity.pdbx_description
1 polymer ?
#
loop_
_entity_poly.entity_id
_entity_poly.type
_entity_poly.pdbx_seq_one_letter_code
_entity_poly.pdbx_strand_id
1 'polypeptide(L)'
;MLDLAFIRSAVRDKKFWAGLAGAVLLATGLVLWARRSYQHAQARDGLNTFAPFENPAMDLVFPRVVLMNDAARNILEAGVRERLWTLHARGGNPPAMEVRLTDGGQRWFSVVNNQIIATFKGGTREATQVLELEEIFPSRRVRFRYYWKQFQTASAVLGEGLPEIGKEYEGEALFFYENDQWRLMHWSTPEFDAAVEQFKLLEPAPQ
;
A
#
# COMPACT_ATOMS: atom_id res chain seq x y z
N MET A 1 -42.58 45.65 -9.39
CA MET A 1 -42.58 46.35 -8.09
C MET A 1 -42.63 45.30 -7.00
N LEU A 2 -41.53 45.08 -6.27
CA LEU A 2 -41.57 44.28 -5.05
C LEU A 2 -42.41 45.04 -4.02
N ASP A 3 -43.50 44.42 -3.56
CA ASP A 3 -44.45 45.04 -2.64
C ASP A 3 -43.78 45.31 -1.28
N LEU A 4 -43.65 46.59 -0.91
CA LEU A 4 -43.08 47.05 0.35
C LEU A 4 -43.81 46.49 1.57
N ALA A 5 -45.08 46.08 1.43
CA ALA A 5 -45.84 45.41 2.47
C ALA A 5 -45.33 43.97 2.74
N PHE A 6 -44.93 43.25 1.68
CA PHE A 6 -44.38 41.90 1.77
C PHE A 6 -43.02 41.91 2.48
N ILE A 7 -42.17 42.89 2.18
CA ILE A 7 -40.86 43.05 2.84
C ILE A 7 -41.04 43.35 4.34
N ARG A 8 -41.98 44.23 4.72
CA ARG A 8 -42.26 44.52 6.14
C ARG A 8 -42.86 43.34 6.91
N SER A 9 -43.71 42.53 6.27
CA SER A 9 -44.29 41.31 6.85
C SER A 9 -43.23 40.23 7.04
N ALA A 10 -42.37 39.99 6.04
CA ALA A 10 -41.30 38.99 6.08
C ALA A 10 -40.23 39.31 7.13
N VAL A 11 -39.90 40.60 7.34
CA VAL A 11 -38.95 41.03 8.38
C VAL A 11 -39.45 40.72 9.79
N ARG A 12 -40.76 40.63 10.01
CA ARG A 12 -41.37 40.41 11.34
C ARG A 12 -41.73 38.94 11.62
N ASP A 13 -41.73 38.08 10.59
CA ASP A 13 -42.09 36.68 10.72
C ASP A 13 -40.89 35.81 11.13
N LYS A 14 -40.82 35.47 12.42
CA LYS A 14 -39.78 34.60 12.98
C LYS A 14 -39.76 33.22 12.32
N LYS A 15 -40.90 32.73 11.79
CA LYS A 15 -40.96 31.42 11.13
C LYS A 15 -40.28 31.45 9.77
N PHE A 16 -40.42 32.55 9.03
CA PHE A 16 -39.71 32.78 7.77
C PHE A 16 -38.20 32.78 7.97
N TRP A 17 -37.69 33.54 8.95
CA TRP A 17 -36.25 33.57 9.27
C TRP A 17 -35.73 32.24 9.81
N ALA A 18 -36.51 31.51 10.62
CA ALA A 18 -36.14 30.17 11.09
C ALA A 18 -36.07 29.16 9.93
N GLY A 19 -37.02 29.22 8.98
CA GLY A 19 -37.01 28.40 7.77
C GLY A 19 -35.80 28.71 6.87
N LEU A 20 -35.49 29.99 6.68
CA LEU A 20 -34.32 30.44 5.93
C LEU A 20 -33.01 29.98 6.59
N ALA A 21 -32.87 30.13 7.90
CA ALA A 21 -31.71 29.66 8.66
C ALA A 21 -31.53 28.13 8.54
N GLY A 22 -32.62 27.37 8.64
CA GLY A 22 -32.62 25.93 8.42
C GLY A 22 -32.16 25.56 7.01
N ALA A 23 -32.65 26.25 5.98
CA ALA A 23 -32.25 26.02 4.60
C ALA A 23 -30.76 26.33 4.36
N VAL A 24 -30.24 27.42 4.94
CA VAL A 24 -28.83 27.80 4.84
C VAL A 24 -27.93 26.77 5.53
N LEU A 25 -28.32 26.26 6.72
CA LEU A 25 -27.57 25.21 7.42
C LEU A 25 -27.53 23.91 6.61
N LEU A 26 -28.67 23.50 6.03
CA LEU A 26 -28.74 22.33 5.17
C LEU A 26 -27.87 22.49 3.92
N ALA A 27 -27.95 23.64 3.25
CA ALA A 27 -27.14 23.92 2.07
C ALA A 27 -25.64 23.92 2.40
N THR A 28 -25.24 24.53 3.52
CA THR A 28 -23.85 24.56 3.98
C THR A 28 -23.35 23.15 4.33
N GLY A 29 -24.18 22.36 5.02
CA GLY A 29 -23.88 20.97 5.33
C GLY A 29 -23.69 20.12 4.08
N LEU A 30 -24.55 20.29 3.07
CA LEU A 30 -24.44 19.63 1.77
C LEU A 30 -23.16 20.00 1.03
N VAL A 31 -22.79 21.28 1.01
CA VAL A 31 -21.56 21.76 0.36
C VAL A 31 -20.32 21.17 1.04
N LEU A 32 -20.27 21.18 2.37
CA LEU A 32 -19.16 20.60 3.13
C LEU A 32 -19.06 19.08 2.92
N TRP A 33 -20.19 18.38 2.93
CA TRP A 33 -20.24 16.94 2.67
C TRP A 33 -19.79 16.61 1.25
N ALA A 34 -20.31 17.33 0.24
CA ALA A 34 -19.95 17.13 -1.16
C ALA A 34 -18.45 17.39 -1.39
N ARG A 35 -17.91 18.46 -0.80
CA ARG A 35 -16.47 18.76 -0.84
C ARG A 35 -15.64 17.64 -0.24
N ARG A 36 -16.00 17.16 0.96
CA ARG A 36 -15.28 16.07 1.62
C ARG A 36 -15.36 14.77 0.82
N SER A 37 -16.54 14.42 0.32
CA SER A 37 -16.75 13.23 -0.51
C SER A 37 -15.89 13.29 -1.77
N TYR A 38 -15.86 14.45 -2.44
CA TYR A 38 -15.01 14.67 -3.62
C TYR A 38 -13.51 14.53 -3.29
N GLN A 39 -13.05 15.11 -2.18
CA GLN A 39 -11.64 14.99 -1.75
C GLN A 39 -11.24 13.53 -1.47
N HIS A 40 -12.11 12.76 -0.81
CA HIS A 40 -11.89 11.33 -0.58
C HIS A 40 -11.84 10.54 -1.89
N ALA A 41 -12.76 10.80 -2.83
CA ALA A 41 -12.76 10.16 -4.14
C ALA A 41 -11.50 10.49 -4.94
N GLN A 42 -11.12 11.77 -4.99
CA GLN A 42 -9.90 12.23 -5.67
C GLN A 42 -8.64 11.56 -5.12
N ALA A 43 -8.52 11.44 -3.78
CA ALA A 43 -7.36 10.78 -3.16
C ALA A 43 -7.33 9.27 -3.47
N ARG A 44 -8.48 8.58 -3.42
CA ARG A 44 -8.58 7.17 -3.81
C ARG A 44 -8.21 6.96 -5.28
N ASP A 45 -8.76 7.77 -6.17
CA ASP A 45 -8.49 7.66 -7.60
C ASP A 45 -7.02 8.02 -7.90
N GLY A 46 -6.45 8.98 -7.18
CA GLY A 46 -5.02 9.30 -7.21
C GLY A 46 -4.11 8.14 -6.79
N LEU A 47 -4.51 7.34 -5.80
CA LEU A 47 -3.83 6.10 -5.45
C LEU A 47 -3.91 5.09 -6.59
N ASN A 48 -5.13 4.80 -7.06
CA ASN A 48 -5.38 3.74 -8.04
C ASN A 48 -4.84 4.04 -9.45
N THR A 49 -4.63 5.31 -9.80
CA THR A 49 -4.00 5.69 -11.08
C THR A 49 -2.46 5.75 -11.00
N PHE A 50 -1.88 5.67 -9.81
CA PHE A 50 -0.44 5.69 -9.63
C PHE A 50 0.15 4.28 -9.80
N ALA A 51 0.79 4.03 -10.94
CA ALA A 51 1.26 2.69 -11.31
C ALA A 51 2.20 2.02 -10.27
N PRO A 52 3.12 2.71 -9.57
CA PRO A 52 3.91 2.10 -8.50
C PRO A 52 3.08 1.71 -7.27
N PHE A 53 1.95 2.38 -7.02
CA PHE A 53 1.02 1.94 -6.00
C PHE A 53 0.23 0.72 -6.50
N GLU A 54 -0.41 0.81 -7.66
CA GLU A 54 -1.26 -0.27 -8.18
C GLU A 54 -0.47 -1.58 -8.38
N ASN A 55 0.74 -1.48 -8.94
CA ASN A 55 1.59 -2.59 -9.30
C ASN A 55 3.02 -2.38 -8.76
N PRO A 56 3.24 -2.57 -7.45
CA PRO A 56 4.52 -2.27 -6.82
C PRO A 56 5.63 -3.17 -7.37
N ALA A 57 6.81 -2.59 -7.53
CA ALA A 57 8.02 -3.37 -7.71
C ALA A 57 8.39 -4.02 -6.37
N MET A 58 8.89 -5.25 -6.44
CA MET A 58 9.43 -5.99 -5.32
C MET A 58 10.87 -6.34 -5.64
N ASP A 59 11.77 -5.80 -4.81
CA ASP A 59 13.20 -6.04 -4.87
C ASP A 59 13.59 -6.97 -3.72
N LEU A 60 14.06 -8.16 -4.07
CA LEU A 60 14.56 -9.13 -3.11
C LEU A 60 16.07 -9.29 -3.30
N VAL A 61 16.81 -9.10 -2.21
CA VAL A 61 18.26 -9.30 -2.16
C VAL A 61 18.59 -10.02 -0.86
N PHE A 62 19.19 -11.20 -0.95
CA PHE A 62 19.62 -11.96 0.23
C PHE A 62 20.85 -12.83 -0.06
N PRO A 63 21.59 -13.28 0.97
CA PRO A 63 22.79 -14.09 0.75
C PRO A 63 22.47 -15.45 0.13
N ARG A 64 23.33 -15.92 -0.78
CA ARG A 64 23.25 -17.28 -1.34
C ARG A 64 23.57 -18.35 -0.30
N VAL A 65 24.53 -18.06 0.59
CA VAL A 65 24.92 -18.95 1.68
C VAL A 65 24.55 -18.26 2.99
N VAL A 66 23.64 -18.87 3.74
CA VAL A 66 23.10 -18.33 4.99
C VAL A 66 23.44 -19.25 6.15
N LEU A 67 23.51 -18.68 7.36
CA LEU A 67 23.68 -19.47 8.57
C LEU A 67 22.49 -20.41 8.78
N MET A 68 22.78 -21.64 9.22
CA MET A 68 21.73 -22.62 9.45
C MET A 68 21.06 -22.37 10.81
N ASN A 69 19.92 -21.69 10.78
CA ASN A 69 19.02 -21.53 11.93
C ASN A 69 17.55 -21.68 11.50
N ASP A 70 16.65 -21.84 12.48
CA ASP A 70 15.23 -22.09 12.21
C ASP A 70 14.54 -20.89 11.54
N ALA A 71 14.91 -19.67 11.90
CA ALA A 71 14.36 -18.45 11.29
C ALA A 71 14.67 -18.39 9.78
N ALA A 72 15.93 -18.60 9.40
CA ALA A 72 16.35 -18.62 8.01
C ALA A 72 15.71 -19.78 7.24
N ARG A 73 15.52 -20.94 7.89
CA ARG A 73 14.83 -22.07 7.26
C ARG A 73 13.38 -21.73 6.96
N ASN A 74 12.67 -21.14 7.92
CA ASN A 74 11.26 -20.76 7.75
C ASN A 74 11.07 -19.74 6.62
N ILE A 75 11.94 -18.73 6.54
CA ILE A 75 11.92 -17.73 5.46
C ILE A 75 12.13 -18.39 4.09
N LEU A 76 13.10 -19.32 4.00
CA LEU A 76 13.49 -19.92 2.72
C LEU A 76 12.60 -21.11 2.30
N GLU A 77 11.84 -21.71 3.22
CA GLU A 77 11.02 -22.89 2.95
C GLU A 77 9.92 -22.62 1.93
N ALA A 78 9.36 -21.41 1.91
CA ALA A 78 8.38 -21.00 0.92
C ALA A 78 8.92 -21.14 -0.52
N GLY A 79 10.14 -20.65 -0.79
CA GLY A 79 10.77 -20.80 -2.10
C GLY A 79 11.15 -22.25 -2.47
N VAL A 80 11.35 -23.13 -1.48
CA VAL A 80 11.49 -24.57 -1.73
C VAL A 80 10.16 -25.18 -2.16
N ARG A 81 9.08 -24.85 -1.45
CA ARG A 81 7.71 -25.32 -1.75
C ARG A 81 7.25 -24.92 -3.15
N GLU A 82 7.58 -23.69 -3.54
CA GLU A 82 7.31 -23.12 -4.87
C GLU A 82 8.32 -23.58 -5.94
N ARG A 83 9.25 -24.48 -5.60
CA ARG A 83 10.27 -25.02 -6.50
C ARG A 83 11.15 -23.95 -7.15
N LEU A 84 11.36 -22.82 -6.48
CA LEU A 84 12.24 -21.73 -6.93
C LEU A 84 13.71 -22.03 -6.58
N TRP A 85 13.95 -22.73 -5.48
CA TRP A 85 15.29 -23.15 -5.07
C TRP A 85 15.28 -24.42 -4.25
N THR A 86 16.46 -24.99 -4.06
CA THR A 86 16.73 -26.08 -3.13
C THR A 86 17.71 -25.61 -2.06
N LEU A 87 17.54 -26.13 -0.84
CA LEU A 87 18.44 -25.86 0.28
C LEU A 87 19.41 -27.02 0.43
N HIS A 88 20.70 -26.72 0.36
CA HIS A 88 21.77 -27.70 0.52
C HIS A 88 22.53 -27.41 1.80
N ALA A 89 22.63 -28.40 2.69
CA ALA A 89 23.48 -28.29 3.86
C ALA A 89 24.95 -28.13 3.43
N ARG A 90 25.63 -27.13 3.99
CA ARG A 90 27.07 -26.93 3.84
C ARG A 90 27.72 -27.22 5.19
N GLY A 91 28.67 -28.15 5.19
CA GLY A 91 29.52 -28.41 6.35
C GLY A 91 30.33 -27.17 6.73
N GLY A 92 30.53 -26.94 8.02
CA GLY A 92 31.23 -25.77 8.54
C GLY A 92 30.98 -25.57 10.04
N ASN A 93 31.74 -24.68 10.66
CA ASN A 93 31.49 -24.21 12.01
C ASN A 93 31.51 -22.67 12.02
N PRO A 94 30.35 -21.99 12.07
CA PRO A 94 29.00 -22.54 12.25
C PRO A 94 28.44 -23.27 11.02
N PRO A 95 27.44 -24.17 11.18
CA PRO A 95 26.78 -24.83 10.06
C PRO A 95 26.03 -23.82 9.19
N ALA A 96 26.05 -24.04 7.88
CA ALA A 96 25.44 -23.15 6.90
C ALA A 96 24.56 -23.93 5.92
N MET A 97 23.70 -23.21 5.21
CA MET A 97 22.92 -23.73 4.09
C MET A 97 23.11 -22.87 2.85
N GLU A 98 23.26 -23.53 1.71
CA GLU A 98 23.38 -22.91 0.41
C GLU A 98 22.03 -22.97 -0.32
N VAL A 99 21.54 -21.82 -0.74
CA VAL A 99 20.37 -21.67 -1.60
C VAL A 99 20.80 -21.85 -3.05
N ARG A 100 20.27 -22.85 -3.74
CA ARG A 100 20.53 -23.10 -5.16
C ARG A 100 19.26 -22.93 -5.98
N LEU A 101 19.29 -21.99 -6.93
CA LEU A 101 18.15 -21.75 -7.82
C LEU A 101 17.90 -22.98 -8.72
N THR A 102 16.63 -23.36 -8.84
CA THR A 102 16.19 -24.33 -9.85
C THR A 102 16.09 -23.67 -11.23
N ASP A 103 15.89 -24.44 -12.29
CA ASP A 103 15.61 -23.90 -13.63
C ASP A 103 14.37 -22.98 -13.64
N GLY A 104 13.39 -23.25 -12.76
CA GLY A 104 12.23 -22.40 -12.56
C GLY A 104 12.57 -21.10 -11.84
N GLY A 105 13.39 -21.18 -10.78
CA GLY A 105 13.84 -20.02 -10.02
C GLY A 105 14.72 -19.07 -10.82
N GLN A 106 15.56 -19.58 -11.71
CA GLN A 106 16.42 -18.77 -12.58
C GLN A 106 15.66 -17.83 -13.51
N ARG A 107 14.35 -18.06 -13.73
CA ARG A 107 13.50 -17.15 -14.51
C ARG A 107 13.19 -15.84 -13.79
N TRP A 108 13.28 -15.84 -12.46
CA TRP A 108 12.88 -14.71 -11.60
C TRP A 108 14.02 -14.18 -10.75
N PHE A 109 14.95 -15.06 -10.37
CA PHE A 109 16.07 -14.79 -9.50
C PHE A 109 17.38 -15.00 -10.24
N SER A 110 18.38 -14.21 -9.88
CA SER A 110 19.74 -14.32 -10.38
C SER A 110 20.72 -14.46 -9.22
N VAL A 111 21.80 -15.21 -9.45
CA VAL A 111 22.93 -15.27 -8.52
C VAL A 111 23.97 -14.27 -9.00
N VAL A 112 24.25 -13.25 -8.18
CA VAL A 112 25.34 -12.30 -8.44
C VAL A 112 26.30 -12.33 -7.25
N ASN A 113 27.54 -12.71 -7.51
CA ASN A 113 28.52 -13.01 -6.46
C ASN A 113 27.97 -14.05 -5.46
N ASN A 114 27.90 -13.69 -4.17
CA ASN A 114 27.34 -14.53 -3.10
C ASN A 114 25.93 -14.09 -2.68
N GLN A 115 25.17 -13.46 -3.58
CA GLN A 115 23.81 -12.98 -3.32
C GLN A 115 22.84 -13.53 -4.34
N ILE A 116 21.60 -13.77 -3.89
CA ILE A 116 20.44 -13.96 -4.73
C ILE A 116 19.76 -12.60 -4.86
N ILE A 117 19.49 -12.18 -6.10
CA ILE A 117 18.82 -10.92 -6.40
C ILE A 117 17.62 -11.18 -7.32
N ALA A 118 16.55 -10.41 -7.12
CA ALA A 118 15.41 -10.39 -8.02
C ALA A 118 14.69 -9.04 -7.96
N THR A 119 14.23 -8.59 -9.12
CA THR A 119 13.36 -7.42 -9.25
C THR A 119 12.20 -7.83 -10.14
N PHE A 120 10.98 -7.86 -9.59
CA PHE A 120 9.77 -8.16 -10.34
C PHE A 120 8.56 -7.47 -9.71
N LYS A 121 7.39 -7.54 -10.36
CA LYS A 121 6.16 -6.96 -9.81
C LYS A 121 5.67 -7.81 -8.64
N GLY A 122 5.36 -7.21 -7.50
CA GLY A 122 4.82 -7.94 -6.35
C GLY A 122 3.41 -8.50 -6.62
N GLY A 123 2.57 -7.71 -7.28
CA GLY A 123 1.18 -8.06 -7.60
C GLY A 123 0.41 -6.83 -8.03
N THR A 124 -0.92 -6.93 -8.00
CA THR A 124 -1.85 -5.83 -8.27
C THR A 124 -2.72 -5.59 -7.06
N ARG A 125 -2.86 -4.33 -6.64
CA ARG A 125 -3.72 -3.92 -5.52
C ARG A 125 -4.58 -2.72 -5.88
N GLU A 126 -5.64 -2.53 -5.11
CA GLU A 126 -6.60 -1.43 -5.30
C GLU A 126 -6.98 -0.82 -3.95
N ALA A 127 -6.95 0.50 -3.87
CA ALA A 127 -7.51 1.27 -2.77
C ALA A 127 -9.04 1.34 -2.91
N THR A 128 -9.75 0.91 -1.86
CA THR A 128 -11.22 0.85 -1.83
C THR A 128 -11.83 2.10 -1.23
N GLN A 129 -11.28 2.56 -0.12
CA GLN A 129 -11.86 3.62 0.70
C GLN A 129 -10.79 4.51 1.32
N VAL A 130 -11.02 5.82 1.33
CA VAL A 130 -10.25 6.76 2.18
C VAL A 130 -10.96 6.89 3.53
N LEU A 131 -10.26 6.53 4.60
CA LEU A 131 -10.74 6.59 5.98
C LEU A 131 -10.57 8.00 6.55
N GLU A 132 -9.40 8.58 6.31
CA GLU A 132 -8.99 9.83 6.93
C GLU A 132 -8.13 10.64 5.98
N LEU A 133 -8.30 11.97 6.04
CA LEU A 133 -7.62 12.92 5.20
C LEU A 133 -7.25 14.12 6.07
N GLU A 134 -5.95 14.29 6.28
CA GLU A 134 -5.37 15.43 6.98
C GLU A 134 -4.66 16.31 5.94
N GLU A 135 -5.16 17.53 5.75
CA GLU A 135 -4.61 18.47 4.77
C GLU A 135 -3.84 19.58 5.50
N ILE A 136 -2.54 19.67 5.23
CA ILE A 136 -1.64 20.72 5.69
C ILE A 136 -0.91 21.23 4.45
N PHE A 137 -1.49 22.21 3.76
CA PHE A 137 -0.96 22.71 2.49
C PHE A 137 0.53 23.05 2.58
N PRO A 138 1.37 22.61 1.62
CA PRO A 138 1.03 21.95 0.34
C PRO A 138 0.93 20.42 0.40
N SER A 139 0.87 19.82 1.59
CA SER A 139 0.82 18.37 1.80
C SER A 139 -0.57 17.87 2.22
N ARG A 140 -0.84 16.59 1.94
CA ARG A 140 -2.04 15.89 2.40
C ARG A 140 -1.68 14.46 2.78
N ARG A 141 -1.92 14.09 4.04
CA ARG A 141 -1.82 12.71 4.51
C ARG A 141 -3.18 12.02 4.37
N VAL A 142 -3.15 10.80 3.88
CA VAL A 142 -4.34 10.00 3.58
C VAL A 142 -4.17 8.64 4.22
N ARG A 143 -5.11 8.25 5.09
CA ARG A 143 -5.24 6.87 5.54
C ARG A 143 -6.35 6.19 4.75
N PHE A 144 -6.06 5.03 4.19
CA PHE A 144 -6.95 4.36 3.25
C PHE A 144 -7.00 2.85 3.49
N ARG A 145 -8.04 2.21 2.96
CA ARG A 145 -8.14 0.77 2.84
C ARG A 145 -7.79 0.33 1.43
N TYR A 146 -7.13 -0.81 1.33
CA TYR A 146 -6.77 -1.44 0.07
C TYR A 146 -6.84 -2.96 0.20
N TYR A 147 -6.87 -3.65 -0.94
CA TYR A 147 -6.74 -5.10 -0.99
C TYR A 147 -5.87 -5.52 -2.17
N TRP A 148 -5.32 -6.73 -2.09
CA TRP A 148 -4.60 -7.36 -3.21
C TRP A 148 -5.58 -8.09 -4.11
N LYS A 149 -5.56 -7.79 -5.41
CA LYS A 149 -6.34 -8.48 -6.45
C LYS A 149 -5.70 -9.79 -6.85
N GLN A 150 -4.38 -9.76 -7.01
CA GLN A 150 -3.59 -10.89 -7.46
C GLN A 150 -2.13 -10.65 -7.09
N PHE A 151 -1.38 -11.75 -6.97
CA PHE A 151 0.08 -11.71 -6.84
C PHE A 151 0.74 -12.26 -8.08
N GLN A 152 1.94 -11.77 -8.37
CA GLN A 152 2.82 -12.40 -9.34
C GLN A 152 3.26 -13.77 -8.82
N THR A 153 3.45 -14.75 -9.70
CA THR A 153 3.85 -16.12 -9.32
C THR A 153 5.07 -16.16 -8.41
N ALA A 154 6.09 -15.36 -8.69
CA ALA A 154 7.32 -15.35 -7.91
C ALA A 154 7.15 -14.76 -6.49
N SER A 155 6.06 -14.02 -6.21
CA SER A 155 5.76 -13.48 -4.88
C SER A 155 5.34 -14.54 -3.87
N ALA A 156 4.97 -15.74 -4.35
CA ALA A 156 4.70 -16.90 -3.48
C ALA A 156 5.90 -17.29 -2.60
N VAL A 157 7.11 -16.81 -2.97
CA VAL A 157 8.32 -16.91 -2.15
C VAL A 157 8.21 -16.28 -0.76
N LEU A 158 7.28 -15.34 -0.56
CA LEU A 158 7.03 -14.72 0.74
C LEU A 158 6.24 -15.64 1.70
N GLY A 159 5.69 -16.75 1.21
CA GLY A 159 5.01 -17.77 2.02
C GLY A 159 3.88 -17.21 2.85
N GLU A 160 3.89 -17.54 4.16
CA GLU A 160 2.89 -17.07 5.13
C GLU A 160 2.98 -15.57 5.42
N GLY A 161 4.08 -14.90 5.04
CA GLY A 161 4.18 -13.46 5.11
C GLY A 161 3.39 -12.74 4.00
N LEU A 162 3.03 -13.44 2.91
CA LEU A 162 2.28 -12.83 1.82
C LEU A 162 0.87 -12.43 2.29
N PRO A 163 0.41 -11.19 2.04
CA PRO A 163 -0.96 -10.80 2.34
C PRO A 163 -1.99 -11.68 1.61
N GLU A 164 -3.19 -11.80 2.18
CA GLU A 164 -4.29 -12.57 1.59
C GLU A 164 -4.98 -11.77 0.48
N ILE A 165 -5.24 -12.43 -0.65
CA ILE A 165 -6.01 -11.85 -1.76
C ILE A 165 -7.43 -11.54 -1.30
N GLY A 166 -7.93 -10.35 -1.63
CA GLY A 166 -9.30 -9.91 -1.31
C GLY A 166 -9.54 -9.46 0.13
N LYS A 167 -8.58 -9.66 1.04
CA LYS A 167 -8.64 -9.13 2.40
C LYS A 167 -8.32 -7.62 2.40
N GLU A 168 -9.08 -6.84 3.15
CA GLU A 168 -8.81 -5.41 3.31
C GLU A 168 -7.71 -5.16 4.35
N TYR A 169 -6.80 -4.26 4.01
CA TYR A 169 -5.68 -3.78 4.81
C TYR A 169 -5.71 -2.24 4.89
N GLU A 170 -5.03 -1.67 5.88
CA GLU A 170 -4.90 -0.21 6.00
C GLU A 170 -3.53 0.24 5.52
N GLY A 171 -3.50 1.34 4.76
CA GLY A 171 -2.29 1.97 4.27
C GLY A 171 -2.30 3.47 4.51
N GLU A 172 -1.12 4.06 4.41
CA GLU A 172 -0.93 5.50 4.53
C GLU A 172 -0.29 6.05 3.26
N ALA A 173 -0.69 7.25 2.86
CA ALA A 173 -0.17 7.94 1.70
C ALA A 173 0.07 9.41 1.99
N LEU A 174 1.13 9.95 1.39
CA LEU A 174 1.46 11.36 1.40
C LEU A 174 1.34 11.91 -0.02
N PHE A 175 0.44 12.87 -0.17
CA PHE A 175 0.29 13.67 -1.38
C PHE A 175 0.95 15.03 -1.19
N PHE A 176 1.47 15.57 -2.28
CA PHE A 176 1.99 16.93 -2.37
C PHE A 176 1.34 17.67 -3.53
N TYR A 177 0.98 18.93 -3.30
CA TYR A 177 0.35 19.76 -4.31
C TYR A 177 1.43 20.39 -5.20
N GLU A 178 1.44 20.02 -6.47
CA GLU A 178 2.41 20.49 -7.46
C GLU A 178 1.75 20.59 -8.84
N ASN A 179 2.04 21.65 -9.61
CA ASN A 179 1.48 21.87 -10.96
C ASN A 179 -0.05 21.79 -11.00
N ASP A 180 -0.71 22.46 -10.04
CA ASP A 180 -2.16 22.50 -9.87
C ASP A 180 -2.84 21.13 -9.67
N GLN A 181 -2.07 20.13 -9.23
CA GLN A 181 -2.56 18.77 -9.00
C GLN A 181 -1.98 18.16 -7.72
N TRP A 182 -2.75 17.30 -7.06
CA TRP A 182 -2.25 16.46 -5.97
C TRP A 182 -1.48 15.28 -6.55
N ARG A 183 -0.20 15.19 -6.22
CA ARG A 183 0.68 14.09 -6.63
C ARG A 183 0.98 13.18 -5.46
N LEU A 184 0.85 11.88 -5.66
CA LEU A 184 1.25 10.88 -4.68
C LEU A 184 2.78 10.84 -4.61
N MET A 185 3.34 11.19 -3.44
CA MET A 185 4.79 11.24 -3.22
C MET A 185 5.30 9.98 -2.53
N HIS A 186 4.53 9.45 -1.59
CA HIS A 186 4.90 8.31 -0.79
C HIS A 186 3.65 7.54 -0.36
N TRP A 187 3.80 6.23 -0.18
CA TRP A 187 2.79 5.37 0.42
C TRP A 187 3.49 4.27 1.22
N SER A 188 2.78 3.75 2.20
CA SER A 188 3.21 2.65 3.06
C SER A 188 2.13 1.58 3.10
N THR A 189 2.55 0.32 2.98
CA THR A 189 1.69 -0.87 3.05
C THR A 189 2.35 -1.91 3.95
N PRO A 190 2.21 -1.74 5.28
CA PRO A 190 3.09 -2.37 6.27
C PRO A 190 3.16 -3.89 6.16
N GLU A 191 2.05 -4.55 5.82
CA GLU A 191 1.97 -6.01 5.79
C GLU A 191 2.85 -6.60 4.69
N PHE A 192 2.79 -6.02 3.49
CA PHE A 192 3.63 -6.46 2.38
C PHE A 192 5.09 -6.06 2.57
N ASP A 193 5.33 -4.85 3.08
CA ASP A 193 6.69 -4.36 3.31
C ASP A 193 7.40 -5.24 4.36
N ALA A 194 6.73 -5.56 5.47
CA ALA A 194 7.25 -6.48 6.49
C ALA A 194 7.57 -7.88 5.91
N ALA A 195 6.74 -8.37 4.98
CA ALA A 195 6.94 -9.65 4.32
C ALA A 195 8.18 -9.66 3.40
N VAL A 196 8.58 -8.53 2.86
CA VAL A 196 9.81 -8.41 2.07
C VAL A 196 11.02 -8.24 3.00
N GLU A 197 10.89 -7.42 4.04
CA GLU A 197 11.97 -7.11 4.99
C GLU A 197 12.51 -8.34 5.73
N GLN A 198 11.72 -9.39 5.94
CA GLN A 198 12.18 -10.64 6.56
C GLN A 198 13.37 -11.29 5.82
N PHE A 199 13.50 -11.10 4.50
CA PHE A 199 14.66 -11.62 3.75
C PHE A 199 15.97 -10.89 4.10
N LYS A 200 15.91 -9.66 4.62
CA LYS A 200 17.09 -8.92 5.09
C LYS A 200 17.61 -9.43 6.44
N LEU A 201 16.81 -10.23 7.16
CA LEU A 201 17.21 -10.88 8.40
C LEU A 201 18.08 -12.13 8.16
N LEU A 202 18.24 -12.55 6.90
CA LEU A 202 19.08 -13.69 6.56
C LEU A 202 20.56 -13.34 6.73
N GLU A 203 21.18 -13.94 7.75
CA GLU A 203 22.59 -13.73 8.05
C GLU A 203 23.49 -14.49 7.06
N PRO A 204 24.44 -13.82 6.39
CA PRO A 204 25.39 -14.49 5.52
C PRO A 204 26.33 -15.38 6.34
N ALA A 205 26.56 -16.61 5.88
CA ALA A 205 27.58 -17.45 6.49
C ALA A 205 28.99 -16.91 6.17
N PRO A 206 29.95 -17.02 7.10
CA PRO A 206 31.36 -16.70 6.83
C PRO A 206 31.88 -17.58 5.69
N GLN A 207 32.75 -17.00 4.84
CA GLN A 207 33.34 -17.67 3.68
C GLN A 207 34.36 -18.74 4.09
#